data_AF-A0A6I3DNH9-F1
#
_entry.id   AF-A0A6I3DNH9-F1
#
_cell.length_a   1.000
_cell.length_b   1.000
_cell.length_c   1.000
_cell.angle_alpha   90.00
_cell.angle_beta   90.00
_cell.angle_gamma   90.00
#
_symmetry.space_group_name_H-M   'P 1'
#
loop_
_entity.id
_entity.type
_entity.pdbx_description
1 polymer ?
#
loop_
_entity_poly.entity_id
_entity_poly.type
_entity_poly.pdbx_seq_one_letter_code
_entity_poly.pdbx_strand_id
1 'polypeptide(L)'
;MKDFSHEFFQLHSEEIEALPPGYEQVLDWFVLEGAETDEVIIMQEEIHNLLLGEIEYFVGPPTCWSPGYYVVPTDGCLVELGALAILGAPYDADQLRAMTAHISHDVDCHLLDIEIPEDSSNSIWVIRRFTQAHLDSELFHETMKQFIDLSVNVRAAVISGGH
;
A
#
# COMPACT_ATOMS: atom_id res chain seq x y z
N MET A 1 -47.54 11.61 -6.20
CA MET A 1 -46.45 11.70 -7.18
C MET A 1 -45.46 12.69 -6.63
N LYS A 2 -44.31 12.21 -6.14
CA LYS A 2 -43.21 13.07 -5.71
C LYS A 2 -42.31 13.28 -6.92
N ASP A 3 -42.21 14.54 -7.33
CA ASP A 3 -41.33 15.02 -8.37
C ASP A 3 -39.89 14.95 -7.82
N PHE A 4 -39.10 14.00 -8.33
CA PHE A 4 -37.66 13.92 -8.13
C PHE A 4 -37.01 14.58 -9.34
N SER A 5 -37.01 15.90 -9.37
CA SER A 5 -36.26 16.65 -10.37
C SER A 5 -35.08 17.36 -9.71
N HIS A 6 -33.90 16.85 -10.05
CA HIS A 6 -32.65 17.61 -10.16
C HIS A 6 -32.17 18.35 -8.90
N GLU A 7 -31.75 17.62 -7.88
CA GLU A 7 -30.49 17.98 -7.24
C GLU A 7 -29.36 17.41 -8.08
N PHE A 8 -28.96 18.21 -9.07
CA PHE A 8 -27.70 18.06 -9.77
C PHE A 8 -26.60 17.90 -8.72
N PHE A 9 -25.90 16.77 -8.74
CA PHE A 9 -24.55 16.66 -8.20
C PHE A 9 -23.76 17.88 -8.71
N GLN A 10 -23.59 18.88 -7.84
CA GLN A 10 -22.47 19.79 -7.95
C GLN A 10 -21.25 18.92 -7.66
N LEU A 11 -20.71 18.30 -8.70
CA LEU A 11 -19.30 17.98 -8.77
C LEU A 11 -18.61 19.33 -8.56
N HIS A 12 -18.26 19.60 -7.30
CA HIS A 12 -17.23 20.56 -7.00
C HIS A 12 -16.06 20.15 -7.88
N SER A 13 -15.71 21.02 -8.82
CA SER A 13 -14.36 21.04 -9.38
C SER A 13 -13.46 21.41 -8.20
N GLU A 14 -13.20 20.43 -7.34
CA GLU A 14 -12.23 20.56 -6.28
C GLU A 14 -10.90 20.77 -6.98
N GLU A 15 -10.22 21.84 -6.56
CA GLU A 15 -8.86 22.15 -6.92
C GLU A 15 -8.06 20.85 -6.89
N ILE A 16 -7.29 20.57 -7.94
CA ILE A 16 -6.35 19.44 -7.94
C ILE A 16 -5.47 19.65 -6.71
N GLU A 17 -5.75 18.93 -5.62
CA GLU A 17 -4.89 18.92 -4.45
C GLU A 17 -3.55 18.42 -4.96
N ALA A 18 -2.54 19.28 -4.95
CA ALA A 18 -1.19 18.88 -5.26
C ALA A 18 -0.86 17.65 -4.41
N LEU A 19 -0.32 16.60 -5.02
CA LEU A 19 0.07 15.39 -4.31
C LEU A 19 0.90 15.79 -3.07
N PRO A 20 0.65 15.18 -1.90
CA PRO A 20 1.30 15.58 -0.67
C PRO A 20 2.83 15.53 -0.84
N PRO A 21 3.58 16.50 -0.26
CA PRO A 21 5.03 16.49 -0.29
C PRO A 21 5.58 15.14 0.17
N GLY A 22 6.42 14.50 -0.68
CA GLY A 22 7.00 13.17 -0.42
C GLY A 22 6.44 12.04 -1.27
N TYR A 23 5.26 12.20 -1.87
CA TYR A 23 4.70 11.21 -2.80
C TYR A 23 5.62 10.98 -4.02
N GLU A 24 6.08 12.06 -4.64
CA GLU A 24 7.02 12.02 -5.76
C GLU A 24 8.35 11.36 -5.40
N GLN A 25 8.89 11.62 -4.19
CA GLN A 25 10.15 11.02 -3.73
C GLN A 25 10.06 9.49 -3.63
N VAL A 26 8.91 8.96 -3.21
CA VAL A 26 8.68 7.52 -3.12
C VAL A 26 8.57 6.91 -4.52
N LEU A 27 7.84 7.56 -5.43
CA LEU A 27 7.74 7.12 -6.83
C LEU A 27 9.10 7.14 -7.53
N ASP A 28 9.84 8.23 -7.41
CA ASP A 28 11.18 8.39 -7.98
C ASP A 28 12.12 7.29 -7.50
N TRP A 29 12.04 6.91 -6.21
CA TRP A 29 12.82 5.82 -5.67
C TRP A 29 12.54 4.49 -6.38
N PHE A 30 11.26 4.14 -6.57
CA PHE A 30 10.89 2.91 -7.29
C PHE A 30 11.37 2.94 -8.74
N VAL A 31 11.22 4.07 -9.43
CA VAL A 31 11.70 4.24 -10.82
C VAL A 31 13.22 4.05 -10.88
N LEU A 32 13.97 4.60 -9.93
CA LEU A 32 15.43 4.45 -9.86
C LEU A 32 15.88 3.02 -9.57
N GLU A 33 15.10 2.25 -8.80
CA GLU A 33 15.34 0.82 -8.56
C GLU A 33 14.84 -0.07 -9.71
N GLY A 34 14.28 0.54 -10.77
CA GLY A 34 13.90 -0.13 -12.02
C GLY A 34 12.50 -0.71 -12.03
N ALA A 35 11.58 -0.17 -11.22
CA ALA A 35 10.17 -0.55 -11.27
C ALA A 35 9.56 -0.19 -12.63
N GLU A 36 8.75 -1.09 -13.17
CA GLU A 36 7.90 -0.83 -14.32
C GLU A 36 6.72 0.03 -13.86
N THR A 37 6.46 1.12 -14.58
CA THR A 37 5.36 2.04 -14.33
C THR A 37 4.51 2.14 -15.59
N ASP A 38 3.20 2.25 -15.45
CA ASP A 38 2.35 2.63 -16.58
C ASP A 38 2.59 4.12 -16.90
N GLU A 39 3.57 4.39 -17.77
CA GLU A 39 4.08 5.74 -18.12
C GLU A 39 3.00 6.74 -18.56
N VAL A 40 1.77 6.27 -18.85
CA VAL A 40 0.67 7.08 -19.39
C VAL A 40 -0.06 7.87 -18.29
N ILE A 41 0.11 7.53 -16.99
CA ILE A 41 -0.73 8.07 -15.90
C ILE A 41 0.11 8.56 -14.71
N ILE A 42 1.20 9.29 -14.95
CA ILE A 42 1.91 10.00 -13.86
C ILE A 42 1.15 11.28 -13.44
N MET A 43 0.07 11.62 -14.14
CA MET A 43 -0.78 12.75 -13.78
C MET A 43 -2.18 12.26 -13.38
N GLN A 44 -2.52 12.45 -12.10
CA GLN A 44 -3.88 12.49 -11.54
C GLN A 44 -4.49 11.19 -10.97
N GLU A 45 -3.71 10.19 -10.55
CA GLU A 45 -4.27 9.08 -9.76
C GLU A 45 -4.00 9.24 -8.25
N GLU A 46 -5.03 8.98 -7.43
CA GLU A 46 -4.93 8.92 -5.96
C GLU A 46 -4.02 7.76 -5.51
N ILE A 47 -3.90 6.72 -6.33
CA ILE A 47 -3.09 5.53 -6.08
C ILE A 47 -2.29 5.22 -7.34
N HIS A 48 -0.95 5.13 -7.23
CA HIS A 48 -0.07 4.77 -8.34
C HIS A 48 0.39 3.32 -8.22
N ASN A 49 0.27 2.57 -9.32
CA ASN A 49 0.64 1.17 -9.39
C ASN A 49 2.03 1.01 -10.03
N LEU A 50 2.85 0.17 -9.42
CA LEU A 50 4.24 -0.06 -9.80
C LEU A 50 4.52 -1.57 -9.74
N LEU A 51 5.33 -2.09 -10.65
CA LEU A 51 5.79 -3.47 -10.60
C LEU A 51 7.31 -3.49 -10.40
N LEU A 52 7.78 -4.04 -9.28
CA LEU A 52 9.21 -4.22 -9.04
C LEU A 52 9.50 -5.71 -8.83
N GLY A 53 10.21 -6.31 -9.79
CA GLY A 53 10.41 -7.75 -9.82
C GLY A 53 9.10 -8.50 -10.08
N GLU A 54 8.65 -9.30 -9.12
CA GLU A 54 7.39 -10.08 -9.21
C GLU A 54 6.28 -9.56 -8.30
N ILE A 55 6.48 -8.40 -7.64
CA ILE A 55 5.53 -7.87 -6.65
C ILE A 55 4.95 -6.56 -7.17
N GLU A 56 3.62 -6.46 -7.14
CA GLU A 56 2.90 -5.22 -7.40
C GLU A 56 2.89 -4.34 -6.15
N TYR A 57 3.19 -3.07 -6.33
CA TYR A 57 3.22 -2.03 -5.30
C TYR A 57 2.25 -0.92 -5.65
N PHE A 58 1.62 -0.39 -4.61
CA PHE A 58 0.60 0.65 -4.67
C PHE A 58 1.05 1.80 -3.78
N VAL A 59 1.19 3.00 -4.34
CA VAL A 59 1.57 4.21 -3.61
C VAL A 59 0.36 5.10 -3.50
N GLY A 60 -0.05 5.48 -2.28
CA GLY A 60 -1.29 6.23 -2.08
C GLY A 60 -1.25 7.14 -0.85
N PRO A 61 -2.30 7.95 -0.62
CA PRO A 61 -2.52 8.55 0.68
C PRO A 61 -2.68 7.43 1.72
N PRO A 62 -2.25 7.66 2.98
CA PRO A 62 -2.35 6.65 4.00
C PRO A 62 -3.81 6.32 4.29
N THR A 63 -4.07 5.02 4.43
CA THR A 63 -5.39 4.51 4.73
C THR A 63 -5.35 3.79 6.07
N CYS A 64 -6.30 4.12 6.94
CA CYS A 64 -6.64 3.28 8.08
C CYS A 64 -7.93 2.55 7.79
N TRP A 65 -7.90 1.23 7.99
CA TRP A 65 -9.11 0.44 8.01
C TRP A 65 -9.93 0.80 9.26
N SER A 66 -11.05 1.48 9.06
CA SER A 66 -12.15 1.56 10.02
C SER A 66 -13.27 0.64 9.51
N PRO A 67 -14.00 -0.08 10.38
CA PRO A 67 -15.09 -0.95 9.95
C PRO A 67 -16.10 -0.17 9.09
N GLY A 68 -16.04 -0.39 7.76
CA GLY A 68 -16.95 0.18 6.77
C GLY A 68 -16.44 1.37 5.94
N TYR A 69 -15.22 1.89 6.14
CA TYR A 69 -14.64 2.96 5.31
C TYR A 69 -13.12 3.14 5.53
N TYR A 70 -12.38 3.55 4.51
CA TYR A 70 -11.00 4.02 4.64
C TYR A 70 -10.98 5.45 5.19
N VAL A 71 -10.22 5.69 6.25
CA VAL A 71 -10.03 7.03 6.85
C VAL A 71 -8.59 7.45 6.61
N VAL A 72 -8.38 8.70 6.19
CA VAL A 72 -7.05 9.31 6.23
C VAL A 72 -6.62 9.44 7.70
N PRO A 73 -5.56 8.76 8.14
CA PRO A 73 -5.18 8.78 9.54
C PRO A 73 -4.74 10.17 10.00
N THR A 74 -5.03 10.46 11.27
CA THR A 74 -4.68 11.74 11.94
C THR A 74 -3.28 11.73 12.55
N ASP A 75 -2.50 10.67 12.34
CA ASP A 75 -1.20 10.41 12.96
C ASP A 75 -0.01 11.08 12.23
N GLY A 76 -0.28 11.88 11.19
CA GLY A 76 0.75 12.61 10.46
C GLY A 76 1.49 11.77 9.42
N CYS A 77 0.99 10.58 9.09
CA CYS A 77 1.39 9.88 7.88
C CYS A 77 0.95 10.68 6.64
N LEU A 78 1.80 10.67 5.61
CA LEU A 78 1.61 11.41 4.36
C LEU A 78 1.50 10.49 3.15
N VAL A 79 2.18 9.34 3.19
CA VAL A 79 2.24 8.37 2.09
C VAL A 79 2.13 6.96 2.66
N GLU A 80 1.41 6.10 1.95
CA GLU A 80 1.35 4.67 2.20
C GLU A 80 1.80 3.89 0.97
N LEU A 81 2.51 2.81 1.23
CA LEU A 81 2.90 1.79 0.29
C LEU A 81 2.18 0.51 0.65
N GLY A 82 1.42 -0.05 -0.28
CA GLY A 82 0.92 -1.41 -0.21
C GLY A 82 1.69 -2.30 -1.18
N ALA A 83 2.27 -3.40 -0.71
CA ALA A 83 2.85 -4.43 -1.56
C ALA A 83 1.95 -5.66 -1.57
N LEU A 84 1.44 -6.04 -2.74
CA LEU A 84 0.66 -7.26 -2.91
C LEU A 84 1.60 -8.46 -3.03
N ALA A 85 2.09 -8.95 -1.89
CA ALA A 85 3.07 -10.03 -1.84
C ALA A 85 2.52 -11.35 -2.40
N ILE A 86 1.22 -11.61 -2.16
CA ILE A 86 0.51 -12.82 -2.62
C ILE A 86 -0.92 -12.44 -3.00
N LEU A 87 -1.41 -12.97 -4.13
CA LEU A 87 -2.81 -12.91 -4.54
C LEU A 87 -3.32 -14.31 -4.89
N GLY A 88 -4.51 -14.66 -4.38
CA GLY A 88 -5.17 -15.92 -4.76
C GLY A 88 -4.47 -17.17 -4.25
N ALA A 89 -3.86 -17.12 -3.06
CA ALA A 89 -3.25 -18.31 -2.48
C ALA A 89 -4.29 -19.42 -2.26
N PRO A 90 -3.89 -20.69 -2.38
CA PRO A 90 -4.77 -21.83 -2.13
C PRO A 90 -4.98 -22.13 -0.64
N TYR A 91 -4.65 -21.18 0.24
CA TYR A 91 -4.70 -21.32 1.70
C TYR A 91 -5.70 -20.32 2.28
N ASP A 92 -6.35 -20.70 3.37
CA ASP A 92 -7.20 -19.78 4.12
C ASP A 92 -6.37 -18.76 4.92
N ALA A 93 -7.02 -17.72 5.44
CA ALA A 93 -6.36 -16.64 6.16
C ALA A 93 -5.58 -17.15 7.39
N ASP A 94 -6.06 -18.17 8.10
CA ASP A 94 -5.40 -18.70 9.29
C ASP A 94 -4.11 -19.46 8.93
N GLN A 95 -4.13 -20.22 7.85
CA GLN A 95 -2.95 -20.87 7.29
C GLN A 95 -1.93 -19.85 6.79
N LEU A 96 -2.38 -18.81 6.08
CA LEU A 96 -1.50 -17.72 5.61
C LEU A 96 -0.84 -17.00 6.80
N ARG A 97 -1.61 -16.70 7.86
CA ARG A 97 -1.07 -16.12 9.10
C ARG A 97 -0.05 -17.04 9.76
N ALA A 98 -0.30 -18.35 9.80
CA ALA A 98 0.64 -19.30 10.37
C ALA A 98 1.97 -19.36 9.57
N MET A 99 1.91 -19.27 8.23
CA MET A 99 3.09 -19.25 7.37
C MET A 99 3.94 -17.99 7.56
N THR A 100 3.31 -16.83 7.81
CA THR A 100 4.00 -15.55 7.98
C THR A 100 4.27 -15.15 9.44
N ALA A 101 3.78 -15.91 10.41
CA ALA A 101 3.86 -15.58 11.85
C ALA A 101 5.28 -15.24 12.32
N HIS A 102 6.29 -15.99 11.86
CA HIS A 102 7.69 -15.78 12.24
C HIS A 102 8.26 -14.45 11.74
N ILE A 103 7.66 -13.86 10.70
CA ILE A 103 8.05 -12.58 10.10
C ILE A 103 7.33 -11.42 10.80
N SER A 104 6.05 -11.62 11.17
CA SER A 104 5.19 -10.59 11.75
C SER A 104 5.65 -10.05 13.12
N HIS A 105 6.51 -10.78 13.85
CA HIS A 105 6.99 -10.35 15.17
C HIS A 105 7.89 -9.10 15.16
N ASP A 106 8.47 -8.74 14.01
CA ASP A 106 9.40 -7.61 13.88
C ASP A 106 8.73 -6.35 13.32
N VAL A 107 7.39 -6.31 13.29
CA VAL A 107 6.60 -5.34 12.54
C VAL A 107 5.91 -4.32 13.46
N ASP A 108 6.09 -3.03 13.17
CA ASP A 108 5.48 -1.91 13.91
C ASP A 108 4.12 -1.53 13.31
N CYS A 109 3.03 -2.05 13.87
CA CYS A 109 1.67 -2.02 13.29
C CYS A 109 1.12 -0.63 12.89
N HIS A 110 1.71 0.47 13.33
CA HIS A 110 1.34 1.80 12.85
C HIS A 110 2.04 2.19 11.55
N LEU A 111 3.31 1.80 11.38
CA LEU A 111 4.17 2.26 10.28
C LEU A 111 4.54 1.15 9.29
N LEU A 112 4.46 -0.11 9.70
CA LEU A 112 4.73 -1.29 8.90
C LEU A 112 3.73 -2.37 9.33
N ASP A 113 3.07 -3.04 8.40
CA ASP A 113 2.13 -4.11 8.75
C ASP A 113 2.15 -5.23 7.71
N ILE A 114 1.75 -6.44 8.12
CA ILE A 114 1.42 -7.54 7.22
C ILE A 114 -0.06 -7.81 7.37
N GLU A 115 -0.85 -7.36 6.40
CA GLU A 115 -2.29 -7.53 6.41
C GLU A 115 -2.69 -8.79 5.62
N ILE A 116 -3.48 -9.64 6.27
CA ILE A 116 -4.11 -10.82 5.65
C ILE A 116 -5.61 -10.63 5.80
N PRO A 117 -6.27 -10.07 4.76
CA PRO A 117 -7.71 -9.87 4.76
C PRO A 117 -8.46 -11.19 4.96
N GLU A 118 -9.56 -11.14 5.70
CA GLU A 118 -10.43 -12.31 5.93
C GLU A 118 -11.37 -12.61 4.75
N ASP A 119 -11.40 -11.72 3.75
CA ASP A 119 -12.26 -11.83 2.59
C ASP A 119 -11.61 -12.63 1.44
N SER A 120 -12.44 -12.96 0.45
CA SER A 120 -12.29 -14.06 -0.53
C SER A 120 -11.11 -13.97 -1.50
N SER A 121 -10.15 -13.06 -1.29
CA SER A 121 -9.02 -12.85 -2.18
C SER A 121 -7.79 -13.72 -1.85
N ASN A 122 -7.75 -14.32 -0.65
CA ASN A 122 -6.59 -15.08 -0.13
C ASN A 122 -5.27 -14.36 -0.46
N SER A 123 -5.23 -13.07 -0.11
CA SER A 123 -4.10 -12.19 -0.39
C SER A 123 -3.29 -11.92 0.87
N ILE A 124 -2.03 -11.55 0.66
CA ILE A 124 -1.18 -11.00 1.72
C ILE A 124 -0.64 -9.67 1.23
N TRP A 125 -0.86 -8.64 2.03
CA TRP A 125 -0.37 -7.30 1.82
C TRP A 125 0.73 -6.99 2.83
N VAL A 126 1.78 -6.31 2.39
CA VAL A 126 2.74 -5.67 3.30
C VAL A 126 2.57 -4.17 3.14
N ILE A 127 2.27 -3.48 4.23
CA ILE A 127 1.93 -2.07 4.21
C ILE A 127 3.01 -1.27 4.92
N ARG A 128 3.47 -0.16 4.35
CA ARG A 128 4.39 0.79 4.99
C ARG A 128 3.81 2.19 4.92
N ARG A 129 3.78 2.90 6.05
CA ARG A 129 3.34 4.29 6.15
C ARG A 129 4.52 5.20 6.47
N PHE A 130 4.57 6.35 5.81
CA PHE A 130 5.62 7.34 5.99
C PHE A 130 5.04 8.63 6.57
N THR A 131 5.67 9.14 7.61
CA THR A 131 5.49 10.52 8.08
C THR A 131 6.48 11.42 7.35
N GLN A 132 6.31 12.74 7.44
CA GLN A 132 7.32 13.68 6.92
C GLN A 132 8.73 13.39 7.46
N ALA A 133 8.84 13.07 8.75
CA ALA A 133 10.13 12.78 9.38
C ALA A 133 10.82 11.55 8.80
N HIS A 134 10.06 10.54 8.34
CA HIS A 134 10.65 9.38 7.64
C HIS A 134 11.14 9.75 6.24
N LEU A 135 10.39 10.59 5.52
CA LEU A 135 10.74 11.03 4.16
C LEU A 135 12.00 11.90 4.16
N ASP A 136 12.14 12.78 5.16
CA ASP A 136 13.28 13.68 5.30
C ASP A 136 14.52 13.00 5.93
N SER A 137 14.39 11.74 6.37
CA SER A 137 15.44 11.01 7.07
C SER A 137 16.54 10.54 6.12
N GLU A 138 17.80 10.58 6.59
CA GLU A 138 18.93 9.94 5.90
C GLU A 138 18.74 8.41 5.76
N LEU A 139 17.88 7.81 6.59
CA LEU A 139 17.55 6.39 6.56
C LEU A 139 16.40 6.04 5.60
N PHE A 140 15.87 7.02 4.83
CA PHE A 140 14.75 6.78 3.91
C PHE A 140 15.04 5.63 2.94
N HIS A 141 16.22 5.65 2.29
CA HIS A 141 16.59 4.60 1.33
C HIS A 141 16.69 3.22 1.99
N GLU A 142 17.28 3.12 3.19
CA GLU A 142 17.36 1.87 3.93
C GLU A 142 15.96 1.37 4.33
N THR A 143 15.09 2.29 4.76
CA THR A 143 13.70 1.99 5.12
C THR A 143 12.92 1.42 3.92
N MET A 144 13.09 2.02 2.74
CA MET A 144 12.50 1.50 1.50
C MET A 144 12.99 0.09 1.19
N LYS A 145 14.31 -0.16 1.29
CA LYS A 145 14.87 -1.51 1.07
C LYS A 145 14.34 -2.54 2.06
N GLN A 146 14.29 -2.19 3.35
CA GLN A 146 13.73 -3.07 4.38
C GLN A 146 12.27 -3.45 4.10
N PHE A 147 11.47 -2.49 3.60
CA PHE A 147 10.09 -2.75 3.18
C PHE A 147 10.04 -3.73 1.99
N ILE A 148 10.83 -3.51 0.94
CA ILE A 148 10.90 -4.42 -0.22
C ILE A 148 11.35 -5.82 0.20
N ASP A 149 12.42 -5.93 0.99
CA ASP A 149 12.94 -7.20 1.48
C ASP A 149 11.89 -7.95 2.31
N LEU A 150 11.10 -7.23 3.13
CA LEU A 150 10.00 -7.81 3.87
C LEU A 150 8.92 -8.38 2.92
N SER A 151 8.49 -7.63 1.90
CA SER A 151 7.52 -8.10 0.92
C SER A 151 7.99 -9.36 0.20
N VAL A 152 9.26 -9.40 -0.19
CA VAL A 152 9.90 -10.57 -0.83
C VAL A 152 9.94 -11.76 0.13
N ASN A 153 10.30 -11.55 1.40
CA ASN A 153 10.37 -12.62 2.40
C ASN A 153 8.98 -13.19 2.71
N VAL A 154 7.95 -12.34 2.83
CA VAL A 154 6.56 -12.76 3.01
C VAL A 154 6.10 -13.61 1.84
N ARG A 155 6.33 -13.14 0.60
CA ARG A 155 6.04 -13.90 -0.62
C ARG A 155 6.74 -15.26 -0.63
N ALA A 156 8.04 -15.28 -0.32
CA ALA A 156 8.84 -16.49 -0.31
C ALA A 156 8.36 -17.50 0.74
N ALA A 157 7.96 -17.05 1.93
CA ALA A 157 7.44 -17.92 2.99
C ALA A 157 6.18 -18.68 2.55
N VAL A 158 5.27 -18.02 1.82
CA VAL A 158 4.05 -18.67 1.32
C VAL A 158 4.33 -19.62 0.16
N ILE A 159 5.18 -19.22 -0.79
CA ILE A 159 5.52 -20.06 -1.95
C ILE A 159 6.33 -21.30 -1.52
N SER A 160 7.28 -21.15 -0.60
CA SER A 160 8.13 -22.25 -0.13
C SER A 160 7.47 -23.14 0.92
N GLY A 161 6.54 -22.60 1.72
CA GLY A 161 5.76 -23.35 2.71
C GLY A 161 4.66 -24.24 2.11
N GLY A 162 4.46 -24.19 0.79
CA GLY A 162 3.47 -25.00 0.07
C GLY A 162 3.90 -26.41 -0.34
N HIS A 163 5.02 -26.91 0.20
CA HIS A 163 5.57 -28.24 -0.08
C HIS A 163 5.51 -29.18 1.13
#